data_AF-A0A2H0NLE7-F1
#
_entry.id   AF-A0A2H0NLE7-F1
#
_cell.length_a   1.000
_cell.length_b   1.000
_cell.length_c   1.000
_cell.angle_alpha   90.00
_cell.angle_beta   90.00
_cell.angle_gamma   90.00
#
_symmetry.space_group_name_H-M   'P 1'
#
loop_
_entity.id
_entity.type
_entity.pdbx_description
1 polymer ?
#
loop_
_entity_poly.entity_id
_entity_poly.type
_entity_poly.pdbx_seq_one_letter_code
_entity_poly.pdbx_strand_id
1 'polypeptide(L)' 'MNICFIGGGNMAKALVGGMVKRGYAPSKIRVVELDDKRC' A
#
# COMPACT_ATOMS: atom_id res chain seq x y z
N MET A 1 12.14 -5.18 6.24
CA MET A 1 12.19 -4.03 5.31
C MET A 1 10.89 -3.25 5.44
N ASN A 2 10.90 -1.92 5.32
CA ASN A 2 9.68 -1.11 5.23
C ASN A 2 9.49 -0.69 3.78
N ILE A 3 8.24 -0.72 3.28
CA ILE A 3 7.90 -0.34 1.91
C ILE A 3 6.89 0.79 1.97
N CYS A 4 7.16 1.87 1.24
CA CYS A 4 6.29 3.03 1.15
C CYS A 4 5.86 3.23 -0.30
N PHE A 5 4.55 3.24 -0.54
CA PHE A 5 3.95 3.64 -1.81
C PHE A 5 3.62 5.13 -1.75
N ILE A 6 4.01 5.86 -2.80
CA ILE A 6 3.62 7.26 -3.00
C ILE A 6 2.52 7.24 -4.08
N GLY A 7 1.30 7.56 -3.66
CA GLY A 7 0.06 7.38 -4.42
C GLY A 7 -0.72 6.13 -3.96
N GLY A 8 -2.01 6.31 -3.66
CA GLY A 8 -2.94 5.30 -3.14
C GLY A 8 -3.91 4.72 -4.19
N GLY A 9 -3.63 4.92 -5.48
CA GLY A 9 -4.49 4.46 -6.57
C GLY A 9 -4.58 2.93 -6.73
N ASN A 10 -5.32 2.48 -7.75
CA ASN A 10 -5.63 1.06 -7.98
C ASN A 10 -4.40 0.15 -8.01
N MET A 11 -3.29 0.61 -8.57
CA MET A 11 -2.05 -0.17 -8.63
C MET A 11 -1.44 -0.39 -7.23
N ALA A 12 -1.40 0.65 -6.39
CA ALA A 12 -0.93 0.51 -5.01
C ALA A 12 -1.82 -0.48 -4.22
N LYS A 13 -3.15 -0.36 -4.35
CA LYS A 13 -4.11 -1.29 -3.71
C LYS A 13 -3.90 -2.74 -4.16
N ALA A 14 -3.71 -2.97 -5.47
CA ALA A 14 -3.46 -4.31 -6.01
C ALA A 14 -2.15 -4.91 -5.50
N LEU A 15 -1.06 -4.13 -5.50
CA LEU A 15 0.25 -4.57 -5.02
C LEU A 15 0.23 -4.85 -3.52
N VAL A 16 -0.31 -3.94 -2.71
CA VAL A 16 -0.45 -4.12 -1.26
C VAL A 16 -1.29 -5.36 -0.95
N GLY A 17 -2.44 -5.53 -1.61
CA GLY A 17 -3.28 -6.71 -1.44
C GLY A 17 -2.56 -8.01 -1.78
N GLY A 18 -1.79 -8.03 -2.88
CA GLY A 18 -0.96 -9.18 -3.27
C GLY A 18 0.15 -9.49 -2.26
N MET A 19 0.81 -8.46 -1.72
CA MET A 19 1.87 -8.59 -0.72
C MET A 19 1.34 -9.14 0.60
N VAL A 20 0.21 -8.63 1.08
CA VAL A 20 -0.44 -9.12 2.30
C VAL A 20 -0.90 -10.57 2.11
N LYS A 21 -1.50 -10.91 0.97
CA LYS A 21 -1.85 -12.31 0.62
C LYS A 21 -0.63 -13.26 0.63
N ARG A 22 0.56 -12.74 0.31
CA ARG A 22 1.83 -13.48 0.33
C ARG A 22 2.53 -13.51 1.69
N GLY A 23 1.90 -12.98 2.75
CA GLY A 23 2.42 -13.02 4.11
C GLY A 23 3.30 -11.83 4.50
N TYR A 24 3.32 -10.76 3.70
CA TYR A 24 4.01 -9.54 4.11
C TYR A 24 3.26 -8.84 5.23
N ALA A 25 3.96 -8.47 6.30
CA ALA A 25 3.36 -7.81 7.47
C ALA A 25 2.77 -6.44 7.07
N PRO A 26 1.45 -6.20 7.27
CA PRO A 26 0.82 -4.91 6.94
C PRO A 26 1.47 -3.73 7.66
N SER A 27 1.98 -3.94 8.88
CA SER A 27 2.71 -2.93 9.67
C SER A 27 4.02 -2.45 9.03
N LYS A 28 4.50 -3.14 7.99
CA LYS A 28 5.70 -2.78 7.22
C LYS A 28 5.38 -2.07 5.91
N ILE A 29 4.10 -1.88 5.59
CA ILE A 29 3.63 -1.22 4.37
C ILE A 29 3.04 0.13 4.75
N ARG A 30 3.43 1.19 4.05
CA ARG A 30 2.78 2.50 4.12
C ARG A 30 2.34 2.95 2.73
N VAL A 31 1.22 3.65 2.67
CA VAL A 31 0.71 4.32 1.48
C VAL A 31 0.52 5.78 1.86
N VAL A 32 1.07 6.69 1.06
CA VAL A 32 0.91 8.13 1.24
C VAL A 32 0.17 8.66 0.02
N GLU A 33 -0.91 9.39 0.24
CA GLU A 33 -1.75 9.98 -0.80
C GLU A 33 -2.13 11.40 -0.38
N LEU A 34 -2.17 12.31 -1.34
CA LEU A 34 -2.51 13.72 -1.11
C LEU A 34 -4.01 13.97 -1.21
N ASP A 35 -4.70 13.15 -1.99
CA ASP A 35 -6.16 13.15 -2.10
C ASP A 35 -6.78 12.29 -0.99
N ASP A 36 -7.36 12.94 0.00
CA ASP A 36 -8.00 12.30 1.16
C ASP A 36 -9.10 11.31 0.78
N LYS A 37 -9.69 11.43 -0.42
CA LYS A 37 -10.72 10.52 -0.93
C LYS A 37 -10.16 9.22 -1.52
N ARG A 38 -8.85 9.11 -1.74
CA ARG A 38 -8.23 7.98 -2.46
C ARG A 38 -7.59 6.93 -1.57
N CYS A 39 -7.25 7.27 -0.32
CA CYS A 39 -6.74 6.31 0.67
C CYS A 39 -7.86 5.38 1.16
#